data_AF-A0A7C5YY15-F1
#
_entry.id   AF-A0A7C5YY15-F1
#
_cell.length_a   1.000
_cell.length_b   1.000
_cell.length_c   1.000
_cell.angle_alpha   90.00
_cell.angle_beta   90.00
_cell.angle_gamma   90.00
#
_symmetry.space_group_name_H-M   'P 1'
#
loop_
_entity.id
_entity.type
_entity.pdbx_description
1 polymer ?
#
loop_
_entity_poly.entity_id
_entity_poly.type
_entity_poly.pdbx_seq_one_letter_code
_entity_poly.pdbx_strand_id
1 'polypeptide(L)' 'MDQCKENGIDPLGEKGEYHTLVVNSPIHIKKTRYRKIDIVEYDNYRILIVV' A
#
# COMPACT_ATOMS: atom_id res chain seq x y z
N MET A 1 4.16 -9.38 -14.61
CA MET A 1 4.53 -7.94 -14.69
C MET A 1 3.85 -7.27 -15.89
N ASP A 2 3.64 -7.99 -16.98
CA ASP A 2 3.07 -7.43 -18.23
C ASP A 2 1.61 -6.97 -18.09
N GLN A 3 0.77 -7.71 -17.36
CA GLN A 3 -0.64 -7.34 -17.13
C GLN A 3 -0.87 -5.97 -16.44
N CYS A 4 0.02 -5.52 -15.55
CA CYS A 4 -0.13 -4.20 -14.92
C CYS A 4 0.10 -3.09 -15.95
N LYS A 5 1.16 -3.24 -16.76
CA LYS A 5 1.52 -2.29 -17.82
C LYS A 5 0.46 -2.25 -18.93
N GLU A 6 -0.10 -3.41 -19.30
CA GLU A 6 -1.21 -3.52 -20.26
C GLU A 6 -2.45 -2.74 -19.82
N ASN A 7 -2.68 -2.65 -18.50
CA ASN A 7 -3.77 -1.87 -17.91
C ASN A 7 -3.37 -0.43 -17.54
N GLY A 8 -2.18 0.02 -17.93
CA GLY A 8 -1.68 1.37 -17.63
C GLY A 8 -1.33 1.62 -16.16
N ILE A 9 -1.16 0.55 -15.36
CA ILE A 9 -0.82 0.63 -13.93
C ILE A 9 0.70 0.48 -13.78
N ASP A 10 1.34 1.44 -13.11
CA ASP A 10 2.73 1.29 -12.71
C ASP A 10 2.85 0.24 -11.59
N PRO A 11 3.58 -0.87 -11.82
CA PRO A 11 3.70 -1.94 -10.82
C PRO A 11 4.52 -1.54 -9.59
N LEU A 12 5.20 -0.39 -9.61
CA LEU A 12 5.94 0.17 -8.49
C LEU A 12 5.19 1.35 -7.83
N GLY A 13 4.06 1.77 -8.40
CA GLY A 13 3.21 2.83 -7.85
C GLY A 13 3.86 4.22 -7.88
N GLU A 14 4.79 4.45 -8.82
CA GLU A 14 5.59 5.68 -8.89
C GLU A 14 4.75 6.97 -9.07
N LYS A 15 3.50 6.84 -9.53
CA LYS A 15 2.59 7.98 -9.75
C LYS A 15 1.45 8.03 -8.74
N GLY A 16 1.58 7.32 -7.62
CA GLY A 16 0.62 7.34 -6.52
C GLY A 16 -0.55 6.37 -6.69
N GLU A 17 -0.44 5.39 -7.59
CA GLU A 17 -1.45 4.34 -7.80
C GLU A 17 -1.79 3.60 -6.50
N TYR A 18 -0.81 3.44 -5.61
CA TYR A 18 -1.01 2.93 -4.27
C TYR A 18 0.08 3.45 -3.32
N HIS A 19 -0.20 3.37 -2.02
CA HIS A 19 0.74 3.67 -0.95
C HIS A 19 0.91 2.43 -0.08
N THR A 20 2.13 2.19 0.40
CA THR A 20 2.45 1.02 1.23
C THR A 20 2.91 1.43 2.61
N LEU A 21 2.55 0.62 3.61
CA LEU A 21 3.12 0.70 4.96
C LEU A 21 4.12 -0.44 5.15
N VAL A 22 5.39 -0.12 5.38
CA VAL A 22 6.43 -1.13 5.66
C VAL A 22 6.38 -1.52 7.14
N VAL A 23 5.88 -2.72 7.43
CA VAL A 23 5.73 -3.22 8.81
C VAL A 23 6.91 -4.09 9.28
N ASN A 24 7.82 -4.44 8.36
CA ASN A 24 9.01 -5.23 8.65
C ASN A 24 10.07 -5.04 7.57
N SER A 25 11.33 -4.88 7.97
CA SER A 25 12.49 -4.81 7.07
C SER A 25 13.76 -5.26 7.81
N PRO A 26 14.89 -5.51 7.13
CA PRO A 26 16.12 -5.95 7.79
C PRO A 26 16.65 -4.99 8.89
N ILE A 27 16.27 -3.72 8.83
CA ILE A 27 16.70 -2.68 9.80
C ILE A 27 15.78 -2.68 11.05
N HIS A 28 14.61 -3.31 10.99
CA HIS A 28 13.72 -3.38 12.14
C HIS A 28 14.29 -4.31 13.22
N ILE A 29 14.45 -3.79 14.44
CA ILE A 29 14.77 -4.61 15.63
C ILE A 29 13.64 -5.61 15.93
N LYS A 30 12.40 -5.23 15.64
CA LYS A 30 11.20 -6.07 15.73
C LYS A 30 10.14 -5.60 14.74
N LYS A 31 9.25 -6.50 14.31
CA LYS A 31 8.10 -6.17 13.44
C LYS A 31 7.24 -5.07 14.06
N THR A 32 6.86 -4.09 13.25
CA THR A 32 5.87 -3.07 13.62
C THR A 32 4.49 -3.72 13.65
N ARG A 33 3.87 -3.76 14.83
CA ARG A 33 2.49 -4.22 14.96
C ARG A 33 1.56 -3.11 14.50
N TYR A 34 0.51 -3.49 13.80
CA TYR A 34 -0.57 -2.58 13.44
C TYR A 34 -1.91 -3.28 13.65
N ARG A 35 -2.96 -2.51 13.87
CA ARG A 35 -4.34 -2.96 13.91
C ARG A 35 -5.14 -2.22 12.87
N LYS A 36 -5.85 -2.96 12.02
CA LYS A 36 -6.84 -2.40 11.11
C LYS A 36 -7.94 -1.70 11.93
N ILE A 37 -8.19 -0.44 11.61
CA ILE A 37 -9.31 0.33 12.14
C ILE A 37 -10.47 0.27 11.15
N ASP A 38 -10.23 0.67 9.90
CA ASP A 38 -11.28 0.75 8.88
C ASP A 38 -10.71 0.70 7.46
N ILE A 39 -11.59 0.58 6.46
CA ILE A 39 -11.28 0.88 5.05
C ILE A 39 -12.26 1.94 4.58
N VAL A 40 -11.72 3.08 4.15
CA VAL A 40 -12.52 4.20 3.64
C VAL A 40 -12.34 4.31 2.13
N GLU A 41 -13.42 4.63 1.43
CA GLU A 41 -13.38 5.00 0.01
C GLU A 41 -13.27 6.53 -0.08
N TYR A 42 -12.31 7.01 -0.87
CA TYR A 42 -12.11 8.43 -1.11
C TYR A 42 -11.78 8.62 -2.59
N ASP A 43 -12.67 9.29 -3.32
CA ASP A 43 -12.65 9.36 -4.78
C ASP A 43 -12.48 7.97 -5.43
N ASN A 44 -11.39 7.75 -6.17
CA ASN A 44 -11.04 6.48 -6.81
C ASN A 44 -10.07 5.63 -5.97
N TYR A 45 -9.87 5.97 -4.69
CA TYR A 45 -8.96 5.27 -3.79
C TYR A 45 -9.70 4.51 -2.70
N ARG A 46 -9.09 3.39 -2.28
CA ARG A 46 -9.43 2.69 -1.04
C ARG A 46 -8.26 2.82 -0.08
N ILE A 47 -8.52 3.41 1.09
CA ILE A 47 -7.50 3.71 2.09
C ILE A 47 -7.71 2.80 3.30
N LEU A 48 -6.67 2.05 3.67
CA LEU A 48 -6.65 1.25 4.89
C LEU A 48 -6.17 2.12 6.06
N ILE A 49 -7.03 2.34 7.05
CA ILE A 49 -6.68 3.06 8.27
C ILE A 49 -6.17 2.07 9.32
N VAL A 50 -4.98 2.34 9.86
CA VAL A 50 -4.32 1.47 10.85
C VAL A 50 -3.74 2.28 12.00
N VAL A 51 -3.57 1.64 13.17
CA VAL A 51 -2.87 2.16 14.36
C VAL A 51 -1.86 1.18 14.89
#